data_AF-W8KHU5-F1
#
_entry.id   AF-W8KHU5-F1
#
_cell.length_a   1.000
_cell.length_b   1.000
_cell.length_c   1.000
_cell.angle_alpha   90.00
_cell.angle_beta   90.00
_cell.angle_gamma   90.00
#
_symmetry.space_group_name_H-M   'P 1'
#
loop_
_entity.id
_entity.type
_entity.pdbx_description
1 polymer ?
#
loop_
_entity_poly.entity_id
_entity_poly.type
_entity_poly.pdbx_seq_one_letter_code
_entity_poly.pdbx_strand_id
1 'polypeptide(L)'
;MTTPTQESSIDPDEVARYTALADLWWDDQGPFWALHTLNRVRTRYILERLCQYLGRDPNAERPLDGLTMLDIGCGGGILSESMARLGAHVHGVDVTGRNIVVARMHGEHSGLPVTYEEVSVETLADRDTQYDVVLNMEVVEHVADLPGFMQACNRLLRPGGYGFIATINRTAASFVAAIVGAEYILRWLPRGTHQWKRFPTPGELEALLTPDGLEVIERTGVRVNPFNRRMSLAGYMGVNYMLMTHKPGPRLS
;
A
#
# COMPACT_ATOMS: atom_id res chain seq x y z
N MET A 1 45.49 -9.64 -20.02
CA MET A 1 44.74 -8.53 -20.63
C MET A 1 43.38 -8.50 -19.96
N THR A 2 43.06 -7.34 -19.42
CA THR A 2 41.98 -7.04 -18.47
C THR A 2 40.61 -7.07 -19.14
N THR A 3 39.64 -7.70 -18.48
CA THR A 3 38.21 -7.71 -18.81
C THR A 3 37.67 -6.27 -18.77
N PRO A 4 36.86 -5.81 -19.74
CA PRO A 4 36.26 -4.49 -19.67
C PRO A 4 35.21 -4.47 -18.56
N THR A 5 35.39 -3.58 -17.59
CA THR A 5 34.35 -3.18 -16.64
C THR A 5 33.20 -2.55 -17.41
N GLN A 6 32.01 -3.14 -17.27
CA GLN A 6 30.77 -2.64 -17.84
C GLN A 6 30.40 -1.36 -17.06
N GLU A 7 30.82 -0.20 -17.56
CA GLU A 7 30.38 1.08 -17.02
C GLU A 7 28.86 1.21 -17.23
N SER A 8 28.14 1.40 -16.12
CA SER A 8 26.69 1.63 -16.11
C SER A 8 26.35 2.83 -17.00
N SER A 9 25.38 2.68 -17.91
CA SER A 9 24.94 3.74 -18.83
C SER A 9 24.08 4.82 -18.15
N ILE A 10 24.04 4.84 -16.81
CA ILE A 10 23.19 5.72 -16.00
C ILE A 10 24.05 6.85 -15.44
N ASP A 11 23.56 8.09 -15.57
CA ASP A 11 24.22 9.29 -15.05
C ASP A 11 24.48 9.16 -13.53
N PRO A 12 25.75 9.23 -13.07
CA PRO A 12 26.09 9.16 -11.65
C PRO A 12 25.38 10.22 -10.79
N ASP A 13 25.11 11.41 -11.34
CA ASP A 13 24.39 12.47 -10.63
C ASP A 13 22.90 12.11 -10.44
N GLU A 14 22.34 11.37 -11.39
CA GLU A 14 20.97 10.86 -11.30
C GLU A 14 20.87 9.75 -10.26
N VAL A 15 21.82 8.82 -10.23
CA VAL A 15 21.93 7.79 -9.18
C VAL A 15 22.03 8.45 -7.81
N ALA A 16 22.95 9.40 -7.62
CA ALA A 16 23.13 10.11 -6.35
C ALA A 16 21.86 10.83 -5.89
N ARG A 17 21.12 11.46 -6.82
CA ARG A 17 19.85 12.14 -6.53
C ARG A 17 18.79 11.15 -6.05
N TYR A 18 18.67 9.99 -6.68
CA TYR A 18 17.70 9.00 -6.24
C TYR A 18 18.11 8.31 -4.94
N THR A 19 19.40 8.05 -4.72
CA THR A 19 19.90 7.55 -3.43
C THR A 19 19.53 8.50 -2.29
N ALA A 20 19.79 9.80 -2.46
CA ALA A 20 19.40 10.80 -1.46
C ALA A 20 17.87 10.85 -1.23
N LEU A 21 17.07 10.63 -2.28
CA LEU A 21 15.62 10.54 -2.13
C LEU A 21 15.21 9.25 -1.39
N ALA A 22 15.88 8.12 -1.66
CA ALA A 22 15.64 6.88 -0.97
C ALA A 22 15.96 6.99 0.52
N ASP A 23 17.11 7.59 0.87
CA ASP A 23 17.50 7.88 2.24
C ASP A 23 16.44 8.74 2.95
N LEU A 24 15.93 9.78 2.27
CA LEU A 24 14.87 10.63 2.82
C LEU A 24 13.55 9.86 3.01
N TRP A 25 13.20 9.00 2.05
CA TRP A 25 11.97 8.19 2.08
C TRP A 25 11.99 7.16 3.22
N TRP A 26 13.16 6.59 3.49
CA TRP A 26 13.39 5.55 4.48
C TRP A 26 13.85 6.06 5.86
N ASP A 27 14.11 7.37 6.00
CA ASP A 27 14.32 8.02 7.30
C ASP A 27 13.00 8.08 8.10
N ASP A 28 12.91 7.26 9.15
CA ASP A 28 11.73 7.15 9.99
C ASP A 28 11.54 8.32 10.97
N GLN A 29 12.55 9.19 11.12
CA GLN A 29 12.48 10.47 11.84
C GLN A 29 12.33 11.66 10.88
N GLY A 30 12.46 11.42 9.58
CA GLY A 30 12.39 12.40 8.51
C GLY A 30 10.98 12.85 8.16
N PRO A 31 10.78 13.50 6.99
CA PRO A 31 9.48 14.04 6.58
C PRO A 31 8.41 12.96 6.38
N PHE A 32 8.79 11.69 6.16
CA PHE A 32 7.89 10.56 5.98
C PHE A 32 7.61 9.77 7.27
N TRP A 33 7.97 10.29 8.46
CA TRP A 33 7.75 9.62 9.76
C TRP A 33 6.31 9.12 9.96
N ALA A 34 5.31 9.88 9.45
CA ALA A 34 3.91 9.55 9.59
C ALA A 34 3.55 8.30 8.78
N LEU A 35 4.13 8.15 7.59
CA LEU A 35 3.98 6.96 6.74
C LEU A 35 4.61 5.74 7.40
N HIS A 36 5.82 5.87 7.97
CA HIS A 36 6.47 4.79 8.72
C HIS A 36 5.66 4.35 9.94
N THR A 37 5.11 5.31 10.68
CA THR A 37 4.29 5.03 11.86
C THR A 37 2.97 4.34 11.48
N LEU A 38 2.34 4.80 10.41
CA LEU A 38 1.12 4.19 9.87
C LEU A 38 1.41 2.80 9.31
N ASN A 39 2.54 2.61 8.63
CA ASN A 39 2.97 1.32 8.11
C ASN A 39 3.14 0.27 9.22
N ARG A 40 3.67 0.65 10.39
CA ARG A 40 3.75 -0.27 11.55
C ARG A 40 2.36 -0.77 11.98
N VAL A 41 1.35 0.11 11.98
CA VAL A 41 -0.04 -0.26 12.30
C VAL A 41 -0.65 -1.15 11.21
N ARG A 42 -0.48 -0.77 9.94
CA ARG A 42 -0.99 -1.51 8.78
C ARG A 42 -0.38 -2.90 8.66
N THR A 43 0.93 -2.99 8.75
CA THR A 43 1.70 -4.25 8.71
C THR A 43 1.18 -5.22 9.75
N ARG A 44 1.03 -4.76 11.00
CA ARG A 44 0.49 -5.58 12.08
C ARG A 44 -0.95 -5.99 11.82
N TYR A 45 -1.81 -5.07 11.38
CA TYR A 45 -3.20 -5.37 11.05
C TYR A 45 -3.32 -6.42 9.95
N ILE A 46 -2.59 -6.25 8.84
CA ILE A 46 -2.58 -7.19 7.71
C ILE A 46 -2.12 -8.57 8.17
N LEU A 47 -1.00 -8.64 8.91
CA LEU A 47 -0.47 -9.89 9.45
C LEU A 47 -1.50 -10.59 10.35
N GLU A 48 -2.02 -9.90 11.37
CA GLU A 48 -2.95 -10.48 12.33
C GLU A 48 -4.23 -10.99 11.65
N ARG A 49 -4.79 -10.23 10.70
CA ARG A 49 -5.99 -10.64 9.97
C ARG A 49 -5.71 -11.80 9.02
N LEU A 50 -4.66 -11.74 8.21
CA LEU A 50 -4.31 -12.85 7.32
C LEU A 50 -4.06 -14.12 8.10
N CYS A 51 -3.31 -14.07 9.20
CA CYS A 51 -3.07 -15.22 10.06
C CYS A 51 -4.37 -15.78 10.65
N GLN A 52 -5.27 -14.91 11.12
CA GLN A 52 -6.58 -15.34 11.62
C GLN A 52 -7.39 -16.08 10.56
N TYR A 53 -7.51 -15.53 9.35
CA TYR A 53 -8.35 -16.10 8.30
C TYR A 53 -7.71 -17.30 7.58
N LEU A 54 -6.37 -17.38 7.54
CA LEU A 54 -5.63 -18.51 6.97
C LEU A 54 -5.31 -19.60 8.01
N GLY A 55 -5.65 -19.41 9.29
CA GLY A 55 -5.33 -20.37 10.36
C GLY A 55 -3.82 -20.50 10.64
N ARG A 56 -3.06 -19.40 10.54
CA ARG A 56 -1.61 -19.34 10.75
C ARG A 56 -1.27 -18.66 12.07
N ASP A 57 -0.09 -18.94 12.62
CA ASP A 57 0.43 -18.24 13.81
C ASP A 57 1.12 -16.92 13.38
N PRO A 58 0.65 -15.73 13.84
CA PRO A 58 1.29 -14.46 13.53
C PRO A 58 2.68 -14.29 14.17
N ASN A 59 3.06 -15.14 15.13
CA ASN A 59 4.36 -15.10 15.79
C ASN A 59 5.37 -16.10 15.21
N ALA A 60 4.99 -16.86 14.19
CA ALA A 60 5.93 -17.72 13.47
C ALA A 60 7.07 -16.89 12.84
N GLU A 61 8.19 -17.53 12.51
CA GLU A 61 9.34 -16.85 11.93
C GLU A 61 9.01 -16.18 10.57
N ARG A 62 8.23 -16.88 9.74
CA ARG A 62 7.80 -16.42 8.40
C ARG A 62 6.29 -16.67 8.24
N PRO A 63 5.43 -15.91 8.92
CA PRO A 63 3.99 -16.20 9.01
C PRO A 63 3.28 -16.08 7.65
N LEU A 64 3.84 -15.31 6.72
CA LEU A 64 3.30 -15.08 5.38
C LEU A 64 4.02 -15.89 4.29
N ASP A 65 4.84 -16.88 4.67
CA ASP A 65 5.57 -17.71 3.71
C ASP A 65 4.64 -18.40 2.71
N GLY A 66 5.08 -18.46 1.45
CA GLY A 66 4.33 -19.00 0.32
C GLY A 66 3.17 -18.13 -0.17
N LEU A 67 2.91 -16.97 0.45
CA LEU A 67 1.90 -16.03 -0.06
C LEU A 67 2.48 -15.11 -1.13
N THR A 68 1.72 -14.97 -2.21
CA THR A 68 1.96 -14.04 -3.31
C THR A 68 1.16 -12.76 -3.09
N MET A 69 1.81 -11.60 -3.05
CA MET A 69 1.16 -10.32 -2.73
C MET A 69 1.43 -9.25 -3.78
N LEU A 70 0.41 -8.48 -4.13
CA LEU A 70 0.51 -7.28 -4.95
C LEU A 70 0.38 -6.04 -4.06
N ASP A 71 1.35 -5.14 -4.10
CA ASP A 71 1.30 -3.84 -3.43
C ASP A 71 1.11 -2.73 -4.48
N ILE A 72 -0.13 -2.25 -4.60
CA ILE A 72 -0.52 -1.24 -5.58
C ILE A 72 -0.20 0.14 -5.04
N GLY A 73 0.51 0.95 -5.83
CA GLY A 73 1.02 2.25 -5.40
C GLY A 73 2.10 2.10 -4.33
N CYS A 74 3.04 1.16 -4.54
CA CYS A 74 4.02 0.78 -3.53
C CYS A 74 4.96 1.92 -3.11
N GLY A 75 5.03 3.01 -3.89
CA GLY A 75 5.93 4.13 -3.62
C GLY A 75 7.38 3.65 -3.51
N GLY A 76 8.09 4.13 -2.49
CA GLY A 76 9.45 3.69 -2.15
C GLY A 76 9.56 2.31 -1.49
N GLY A 77 8.48 1.51 -1.43
CA GLY A 77 8.56 0.09 -1.03
C GLY A 77 8.38 -0.22 0.45
N ILE A 78 8.00 0.76 1.28
CA ILE A 78 7.90 0.60 2.75
C ILE A 78 7.02 -0.58 3.17
N LEU A 79 5.79 -0.65 2.64
CA LEU A 79 4.86 -1.74 2.96
C LEU A 79 5.31 -3.05 2.30
N SER A 80 5.71 -2.99 1.03
CA SER A 80 6.21 -4.15 0.28
C SER A 80 7.32 -4.89 1.03
N GLU A 81 8.35 -4.20 1.48
CA GLU A 81 9.44 -4.82 2.24
C GLU A 81 9.02 -5.30 3.62
N SER A 82 8.07 -4.61 4.26
CA SER A 82 7.53 -5.04 5.55
C SER A 82 6.82 -6.39 5.42
N MET A 83 6.05 -6.60 4.35
CA MET A 83 5.41 -7.88 4.06
C MET A 83 6.42 -8.96 3.65
N ALA A 84 7.43 -8.60 2.87
CA ALA A 84 8.48 -9.53 2.45
C ALA A 84 9.34 -10.02 3.62
N ARG A 85 9.63 -9.15 4.61
CA ARG A 85 10.30 -9.54 5.87
C ARG A 85 9.49 -10.57 6.67
N LEU A 86 8.16 -10.57 6.52
CA LEU A 86 7.26 -11.56 7.13
C LEU A 86 7.13 -12.85 6.30
N GLY A 87 7.88 -12.97 5.20
CA GLY A 87 7.99 -14.16 4.37
C GLY A 87 7.21 -14.14 3.06
N ALA A 88 6.42 -13.11 2.78
CA ALA A 88 5.64 -13.02 1.55
C ALA A 88 6.52 -12.76 0.31
N HIS A 89 6.08 -13.23 -0.86
CA HIS A 89 6.61 -12.80 -2.15
C HIS A 89 5.82 -11.60 -2.65
N VAL A 90 6.47 -10.44 -2.74
CA VAL A 90 5.76 -9.18 -3.01
C VAL A 90 6.10 -8.66 -4.40
N HIS A 91 5.08 -8.32 -5.16
CA HIS A 91 5.17 -7.51 -6.36
C HIS A 91 4.66 -6.10 -6.04
N GLY A 92 5.55 -5.13 -5.94
CA GLY A 92 5.21 -3.72 -5.77
C GLY A 92 5.08 -3.02 -7.12
N VAL A 93 3.97 -2.31 -7.34
CA VAL A 93 3.74 -1.57 -8.59
C VAL A 93 3.39 -0.12 -8.33
N ASP A 94 3.84 0.78 -9.19
CA ASP A 94 3.53 2.21 -9.14
C ASP A 94 3.54 2.76 -10.58
N VAL A 95 2.72 3.76 -10.87
CA VAL A 95 2.70 4.45 -12.19
C VAL A 95 3.80 5.50 -12.32
N THR A 96 4.52 5.76 -11.22
CA THR A 96 5.58 6.77 -11.15
C THR A 96 6.94 6.09 -11.18
N GLY A 97 7.62 6.09 -12.34
CA GLY A 97 8.94 5.47 -12.47
C GLY A 97 9.98 5.90 -11.43
N ARG A 98 9.96 7.17 -11.00
CA ARG A 98 10.82 7.68 -9.92
C ARG A 98 10.65 6.94 -8.59
N ASN A 99 9.42 6.57 -8.23
CA ASN A 99 9.15 5.82 -7.00
C ASN A 99 9.73 4.40 -7.11
N ILE A 100 9.55 3.76 -8.26
CA ILE A 100 10.07 2.41 -8.53
C ILE A 100 11.59 2.38 -8.51
N VAL A 101 12.25 3.41 -9.03
CA VAL A 101 13.71 3.55 -8.94
C VAL A 101 14.16 3.65 -7.48
N VAL A 102 13.48 4.46 -6.66
CA VAL A 102 13.73 4.55 -5.21
C VAL A 102 13.54 3.20 -4.51
N ALA A 103 12.43 2.53 -4.78
CA ALA A 103 12.10 1.23 -4.17
C ALA A 103 13.11 0.14 -4.54
N ARG A 104 13.52 0.08 -5.81
CA ARG A 104 14.53 -0.87 -6.29
C ARG A 104 15.88 -0.66 -5.61
N MET A 105 16.38 0.58 -5.54
CA MET A 105 17.68 0.81 -4.89
C MET A 105 17.67 0.45 -3.41
N HIS A 106 16.57 0.73 -2.69
CA HIS A 106 16.50 0.31 -1.29
C HIS A 106 16.36 -1.22 -1.19
N GLY A 107 15.52 -1.83 -2.03
CA GLY A 107 15.26 -3.27 -2.06
C GLY A 107 16.48 -4.12 -2.44
N GLU A 108 17.34 -3.65 -3.36
CA GLU A 108 18.57 -4.34 -3.81
C GLU A 108 19.53 -4.65 -2.65
N HIS A 109 19.55 -3.81 -1.61
CA HIS A 109 20.39 -4.01 -0.44
C HIS A 109 19.78 -4.95 0.61
N SER A 110 18.49 -5.27 0.48
CA SER A 110 17.72 -5.95 1.54
C SER A 110 17.70 -7.47 1.43
N GLY A 111 17.98 -8.03 0.24
CA GLY A 111 17.88 -9.47 -0.03
C GLY A 111 16.45 -10.03 0.10
N LEU A 112 15.44 -9.16 0.14
CA LEU A 112 14.05 -9.54 0.30
C LEU A 112 13.43 -10.00 -1.04
N PRO A 113 12.45 -10.92 -1.01
CA PRO A 113 11.73 -11.39 -2.20
C PRO A 113 10.70 -10.36 -2.70
N VAL A 114 11.18 -9.18 -3.11
CA VAL A 114 10.35 -8.10 -3.65
C VAL A 114 10.74 -7.82 -5.10
N THR A 115 9.75 -7.78 -5.99
CA THR A 115 9.89 -7.28 -7.36
C THR A 115 9.16 -5.95 -7.48
N TYR A 116 9.79 -4.96 -8.11
CA TYR A 116 9.17 -3.66 -8.36
C TYR A 116 8.99 -3.42 -9.85
N GLU A 117 7.81 -2.97 -10.28
CA GLU A 117 7.49 -2.67 -11.67
C GLU A 117 6.77 -1.32 -11.83
N GLU A 118 7.19 -0.53 -12.82
CA GLU A 118 6.42 0.64 -13.25
C GLU A 118 5.29 0.19 -14.18
N VAL A 119 4.08 0.07 -13.64
CA VAL A 119 2.91 -0.43 -14.38
C VAL A 119 1.61 0.04 -13.74
N SER A 120 0.58 0.28 -14.57
CA SER A 120 -0.77 0.56 -14.10
C SER A 120 -1.49 -0.73 -13.70
N VAL A 121 -2.45 -0.64 -12.78
CA VAL A 121 -3.22 -1.81 -12.34
C VAL A 121 -4.05 -2.40 -13.47
N GLU A 122 -4.59 -1.56 -14.34
CA GLU A 122 -5.38 -1.97 -15.51
C GLU A 122 -4.51 -2.77 -16.48
N THR A 123 -3.31 -2.25 -16.78
CA THR A 123 -2.32 -2.91 -17.65
C THR A 123 -1.87 -4.24 -17.04
N LEU A 124 -1.66 -4.28 -15.72
CA LEU A 124 -1.27 -5.48 -15.01
C LEU A 124 -2.39 -6.52 -15.01
N ALA A 125 -3.64 -6.09 -14.84
CA ALA A 125 -4.81 -6.97 -14.81
C ALA A 125 -5.00 -7.70 -16.16
N ASP A 126 -4.58 -7.09 -17.27
CA ASP A 126 -4.61 -7.70 -18.61
C ASP A 126 -3.54 -8.77 -18.83
N ARG A 127 -2.60 -8.91 -17.88
CA ARG A 127 -1.73 -10.07 -17.78
C ARG A 127 -2.49 -11.14 -16.99
N ASP A 128 -2.50 -12.38 -17.48
CA ASP A 128 -3.16 -13.51 -16.82
C ASP A 128 -2.42 -13.91 -15.53
N THR A 129 -2.45 -13.03 -14.53
CA THR A 129 -1.73 -13.12 -13.26
C THR A 129 -2.69 -12.86 -12.11
N GLN A 130 -2.51 -13.60 -11.02
CA GLN A 130 -3.30 -13.46 -9.81
C GLN A 130 -2.44 -13.56 -8.56
N TYR A 131 -2.89 -12.88 -7.51
CA TYR A 131 -2.22 -12.81 -6.23
C TYR A 131 -3.12 -13.32 -5.12
N ASP A 132 -2.48 -13.79 -4.06
CA ASP A 132 -3.14 -14.29 -2.86
C ASP A 132 -3.69 -13.13 -2.04
N VAL A 133 -2.94 -12.03 -2.04
CA VAL A 133 -3.27 -10.79 -1.37
C VAL A 133 -3.06 -9.61 -2.30
N VAL A 134 -4.02 -8.70 -2.36
CA VAL A 134 -3.89 -7.41 -3.06
C VAL A 134 -3.99 -6.28 -2.05
N LEU A 135 -2.96 -5.45 -1.96
CA LEU A 135 -2.85 -4.31 -1.07
C LEU A 135 -3.05 -3.02 -1.88
N ASN A 136 -3.98 -2.20 -1.44
CA ASN A 136 -4.32 -0.91 -2.03
C ASN A 136 -4.39 0.13 -0.90
N MET A 137 -3.22 0.65 -0.49
CA MET A 137 -3.09 1.41 0.74
C MET A 137 -2.77 2.89 0.44
N GLU A 138 -3.81 3.72 0.27
CA GLU A 138 -3.81 5.15 -0.11
C GLU A 138 -3.65 5.44 -1.63
N VAL A 139 -4.30 4.65 -2.49
CA VAL A 139 -4.30 4.89 -3.95
C VAL A 139 -5.64 5.43 -4.48
N VAL A 140 -6.75 4.96 -3.91
CA VAL A 140 -8.11 5.17 -4.46
C VAL A 140 -8.50 6.63 -4.64
N GLU A 141 -7.97 7.54 -3.83
CA GLU A 141 -8.19 8.99 -3.92
C GLU A 141 -7.55 9.66 -5.14
N HIS A 142 -6.57 9.01 -5.76
CA HIS A 142 -5.83 9.51 -6.91
C HIS A 142 -6.35 8.96 -8.24
N VAL A 143 -7.24 7.96 -8.18
CA VAL A 143 -7.79 7.28 -9.35
C VAL A 143 -8.89 8.12 -10.01
N ALA A 144 -8.85 8.21 -11.34
CA ALA A 144 -9.86 8.93 -12.12
C ALA A 144 -11.14 8.10 -12.35
N ASP A 145 -10.97 6.82 -12.72
CA ASP A 145 -12.07 5.84 -12.88
C ASP A 145 -12.01 4.81 -11.75
N LEU A 146 -12.55 5.19 -10.59
CA LEU A 146 -12.53 4.33 -9.40
C LEU A 146 -13.27 2.99 -9.64
N PRO A 147 -14.46 2.93 -10.28
CA PRO A 147 -15.08 1.66 -10.62
C PRO A 147 -14.20 0.73 -11.46
N GLY A 148 -13.64 1.21 -12.57
CA GLY A 148 -12.77 0.39 -13.43
C GLY A 148 -11.50 -0.09 -12.72
N PHE A 149 -10.91 0.76 -11.88
CA PHE A 149 -9.77 0.41 -11.07
C PHE A 149 -10.07 -0.68 -10.03
N MET A 150 -11.22 -0.60 -9.34
CA MET A 150 -11.62 -1.62 -8.37
C MET A 150 -11.88 -2.97 -9.07
N GLN A 151 -12.45 -2.94 -10.28
CA GLN A 151 -12.63 -4.13 -11.10
C GLN A 151 -11.28 -4.77 -11.50
N ALA A 152 -10.29 -3.94 -11.89
CA ALA A 152 -8.94 -4.41 -12.20
C ALA A 152 -8.26 -5.03 -10.96
N CYS A 153 -8.39 -4.41 -9.78
CA CYS A 153 -7.91 -4.97 -8.51
C CYS A 153 -8.55 -6.35 -8.22
N ASN A 154 -9.85 -6.49 -8.43
CA ASN A 154 -10.55 -7.77 -8.26
C ASN A 154 -9.99 -8.84 -9.21
N ARG A 155 -9.78 -8.53 -10.48
CA ARG A 155 -9.23 -9.50 -11.46
C ARG A 155 -7.86 -10.04 -11.06
N LEU A 156 -7.03 -9.19 -10.45
CA LEU A 156 -5.72 -9.54 -9.94
C LEU A 156 -5.77 -10.36 -8.64
N LEU A 157 -6.91 -10.41 -7.96
CA LEU A 157 -7.08 -11.21 -6.76
C LEU A 157 -7.55 -12.63 -7.13
N ARG A 158 -6.85 -13.66 -6.65
CA ARG A 158 -7.26 -15.05 -6.87
C ARG A 158 -8.58 -15.36 -6.14
N PRO A 159 -9.39 -16.33 -6.62
CA PRO A 159 -10.48 -16.87 -5.82
C PRO A 159 -9.96 -17.45 -4.49
N GLY A 160 -10.61 -17.11 -3.38
CA GLY A 160 -10.15 -17.37 -2.01
C GLY A 160 -9.09 -16.38 -1.50
N GLY A 161 -8.73 -15.37 -2.30
CA GLY A 161 -7.76 -14.33 -1.92
C GLY A 161 -8.35 -13.22 -1.06
N TYR A 162 -7.46 -12.43 -0.46
CA TYR A 162 -7.82 -11.29 0.40
C TYR A 162 -7.35 -9.95 -0.17
N GLY A 163 -8.21 -8.95 -0.17
CA GLY A 163 -7.84 -7.57 -0.48
C GLY A 163 -7.72 -6.72 0.78
N PHE A 164 -6.85 -5.72 0.74
CA PHE A 164 -6.81 -4.66 1.74
C PHE A 164 -6.90 -3.32 1.05
N ILE A 165 -7.80 -2.45 1.53
CA ILE A 165 -7.97 -1.11 0.98
C ILE A 165 -7.90 -0.11 2.12
N ALA A 166 -7.07 0.92 2.01
CA ALA A 166 -7.00 2.02 2.98
C ALA A 166 -7.09 3.37 2.27
N THR A 167 -7.81 4.32 2.90
CA THR A 167 -7.89 5.71 2.43
C THR A 167 -8.43 6.64 3.52
N ILE A 168 -8.37 7.95 3.27
CA ILE A 168 -9.02 8.98 4.08
C ILE A 168 -10.54 8.94 3.81
N ASN A 169 -11.35 9.05 4.87
CA ASN A 169 -12.80 9.10 4.73
C ASN A 169 -13.24 10.51 4.34
N ARG A 170 -14.26 10.67 3.49
CA ARG A 170 -14.85 11.99 3.20
C ARG A 170 -15.88 12.40 4.26
N THR A 171 -15.40 12.97 5.36
CA THR A 171 -16.26 13.55 6.41
C THR A 171 -15.80 14.95 6.80
N ALA A 172 -16.63 15.68 7.55
CA ALA A 172 -16.20 16.94 8.16
C ALA A 172 -15.01 16.75 9.13
N ALA A 173 -14.93 15.60 9.82
CA ALA A 173 -13.83 15.29 10.73
C ALA A 173 -12.51 15.08 9.99
N SER A 174 -12.52 14.41 8.84
CA SER A 174 -11.32 14.24 8.02
C SER A 174 -10.87 15.53 7.35
N PHE A 175 -11.80 16.43 7.00
CA PHE A 175 -11.48 17.75 6.49
C PHE A 175 -10.73 18.58 7.54
N VAL A 176 -11.20 18.57 8.80
CA VAL A 176 -10.52 19.24 9.91
C VAL A 176 -9.18 18.56 10.21
N ALA A 177 -9.12 17.22 10.25
CA ALA A 177 -7.88 16.49 10.46
C ALA A 177 -6.88 16.70 9.32
N ALA A 178 -7.34 16.84 8.08
CA ALA A 178 -6.51 17.19 6.94
C ALA A 178 -6.02 18.63 7.03
N ILE A 179 -6.83 19.60 7.48
CA ILE A 179 -6.36 20.98 7.69
C ILE A 179 -5.30 21.03 8.80
N VAL A 180 -5.54 20.37 9.93
CA VAL A 180 -4.59 20.33 11.05
C VAL A 180 -3.35 19.52 10.67
N GLY A 181 -3.51 18.34 10.09
CA GLY A 181 -2.41 17.50 9.61
C GLY A 181 -1.60 18.22 8.53
N ALA A 182 -2.28 18.94 7.65
CA ALA A 182 -1.66 19.87 6.76
C ALA A 182 -0.93 20.93 7.60
N GLU A 183 -1.46 21.70 8.55
CA GLU A 183 -0.66 22.64 9.36
C GLU A 183 0.58 22.03 10.08
N TYR A 184 0.51 20.77 10.51
CA TYR A 184 1.63 20.02 11.10
C TYR A 184 2.67 19.53 10.06
N ILE A 185 2.27 19.32 8.80
CA ILE A 185 3.11 18.89 7.66
C ILE A 185 3.48 20.08 6.73
N LEU A 186 2.67 21.14 6.68
CA LEU A 186 2.57 22.28 5.74
C LEU A 186 3.60 23.38 6.02
N ARG A 187 4.65 23.08 6.76
CA ARG A 187 5.90 23.75 6.37
C ARG A 187 6.36 23.30 4.97
N TRP A 188 5.76 22.25 4.37
CA TRP A 188 6.23 21.61 3.12
C TRP A 188 5.23 21.41 1.97
N LEU A 189 3.90 21.56 2.12
CA LEU A 189 2.95 21.33 1.01
C LEU A 189 2.21 22.61 0.57
N PRO A 190 1.86 22.77 -0.72
CA PRO A 190 1.01 23.87 -1.17
C PRO A 190 -0.43 23.75 -0.64
N ARG A 191 -1.07 24.91 -0.39
CA ARG A 191 -2.53 24.97 -0.11
C ARG A 191 -3.31 24.37 -1.28
N GLY A 192 -4.27 23.47 -0.99
CA GLY A 192 -5.16 22.87 -2.01
C GLY A 192 -4.75 21.50 -2.53
N THR A 193 -3.76 20.83 -1.92
CA THR A 193 -3.24 19.51 -2.32
C THR A 193 -4.23 18.34 -2.15
N HIS A 194 -5.30 18.51 -1.39
CA HIS A 194 -6.29 17.45 -1.17
C HIS A 194 -7.65 17.87 -1.72
N GLN A 195 -8.03 17.32 -2.87
CA GLN A 195 -9.38 17.47 -3.40
C GLN A 195 -10.34 16.61 -2.57
N TRP A 196 -10.76 17.11 -1.40
CA TRP A 196 -11.57 16.39 -0.41
C TRP A 196 -12.79 15.64 -1.00
N LYS A 197 -13.34 16.15 -2.11
CA LYS A 197 -14.42 15.50 -2.86
C LYS A 197 -14.05 14.15 -3.49
N ARG A 198 -12.78 13.85 -3.70
CA ARG A 198 -12.29 12.59 -4.30
C ARG A 198 -12.18 11.44 -3.31
N PHE A 199 -12.26 11.69 -2.01
CA PHE A 199 -12.22 10.62 -1.02
C PHE A 199 -13.54 9.82 -1.05
N PRO A 200 -13.50 8.50 -1.26
CA PRO A 200 -14.69 7.67 -1.15
C PRO A 200 -15.04 7.44 0.32
N THR A 201 -16.33 7.48 0.65
CA THR A 201 -16.81 6.95 1.94
C THR A 201 -16.74 5.42 1.94
N PRO A 202 -16.72 4.77 3.12
CA PRO A 202 -16.75 3.31 3.19
C PRO A 202 -17.91 2.70 2.40
N GLY A 203 -19.13 3.24 2.54
CA GLY A 203 -20.30 2.73 1.82
C GLY A 203 -20.20 2.86 0.30
N GLU A 204 -19.61 3.93 -0.22
CA GLU A 204 -19.36 4.09 -1.66
C GLU A 204 -18.36 3.04 -2.16
N LEU A 205 -17.29 2.79 -1.40
CA LEU A 205 -16.29 1.81 -1.78
C LEU A 205 -16.82 0.36 -1.69
N GLU A 206 -17.58 0.03 -0.64
CA GLU A 206 -18.25 -1.27 -0.50
C GLU A 206 -19.25 -1.54 -1.64
N ALA A 207 -19.96 -0.50 -2.09
CA ALA A 207 -20.89 -0.61 -3.21
C ALA A 207 -20.18 -0.91 -4.54
N LEU A 208 -18.93 -0.48 -4.72
CA LEU A 208 -18.12 -0.78 -5.91
C LEU A 208 -17.57 -2.22 -5.90
N LEU A 209 -17.38 -2.81 -4.72
CA LEU A 209 -16.81 -4.15 -4.55
C LEU A 209 -17.84 -5.27 -4.73
N THR A 210 -19.08 -4.99 -4.34
CA THR A 210 -20.16 -6.00 -4.29
C THR A 210 -20.52 -6.62 -5.65
N PRO A 211 -20.66 -5.85 -6.76
CA PRO A 211 -21.02 -6.41 -8.07
C PRO A 211 -20.00 -7.44 -8.58
N ASP A 212 -18.77 -7.31 -8.12
CA ASP A 212 -17.59 -8.08 -8.51
C ASP A 212 -17.34 -9.28 -7.59
N GLY A 213 -18.24 -9.51 -6.63
CA GLY A 213 -18.19 -10.63 -5.70
C GLY A 213 -17.18 -10.47 -4.57
N LEU A 214 -16.61 -9.28 -4.36
CA LEU A 214 -15.73 -9.02 -3.20
C LEU A 214 -16.58 -8.72 -1.96
N GLU A 215 -16.35 -9.50 -0.92
CA GLU A 215 -17.04 -9.35 0.37
C GLU A 215 -16.17 -8.58 1.34
N VAL A 216 -16.71 -7.54 1.97
CA VAL A 216 -16.00 -6.76 2.99
C VAL A 216 -16.19 -7.40 4.36
N ILE A 217 -15.14 -8.07 4.83
CA ILE A 217 -15.16 -8.94 6.02
C ILE A 217 -14.64 -8.25 7.28
N GLU A 218 -13.80 -7.22 7.16
CA GLU A 218 -13.30 -6.43 8.29
C GLU A 218 -13.33 -4.94 7.97
N ARG A 219 -13.53 -4.14 9.02
CA ARG A 219 -13.59 -2.68 8.95
C ARG A 219 -12.88 -2.09 10.16
N THR A 220 -11.96 -1.16 9.93
CA THR A 220 -11.30 -0.43 11.02
C THR A 220 -10.92 0.97 10.58
N GLY A 221 -10.77 1.88 11.53
CA GLY A 221 -10.12 3.17 11.33
C GLY A 221 -8.77 3.20 12.04
N VAL A 222 -8.01 4.26 11.81
CA VAL A 222 -6.76 4.55 12.51
C VAL A 222 -6.92 5.86 13.27
N ARG A 223 -6.73 5.79 14.59
CA ARG A 223 -6.67 6.96 15.45
C ARG A 223 -5.22 7.42 15.57
N VAL A 224 -5.01 8.72 15.42
CA VAL A 224 -3.73 9.39 15.67
C VAL A 224 -3.79 10.08 17.03
N ASN A 225 -2.78 9.85 17.88
CA ASN A 225 -2.60 10.62 19.11
C ASN A 225 -1.73 11.85 18.82
N PRO A 226 -2.29 13.07 18.92
CA PRO A 226 -1.59 14.30 18.53
C PRO A 226 -0.42 14.65 19.46
N PHE A 227 -0.39 14.11 20.69
CA PHE A 227 0.61 14.47 21.70
C PHE A 227 1.88 13.64 21.61
N ASN A 228 1.81 12.41 21.09
CA ASN A 228 2.95 11.49 21.06
C ASN A 228 3.17 10.82 19.71
N ARG A 229 2.47 11.29 18.66
CA ARG A 229 2.59 10.80 17.29
C ARG A 229 2.31 9.30 17.12
N ARG A 230 1.71 8.64 18.12
CA ARG A 230 1.34 7.22 18.02
C ARG A 230 0.06 7.06 17.22
N MET A 231 0.00 5.97 16.45
CA MET A 231 -1.18 5.55 15.72
C MET A 231 -1.66 4.19 16.23
N SER A 232 -2.97 3.98 16.27
CA SER A 232 -3.57 2.70 16.68
C SER A 232 -4.86 2.44 15.92
N LEU A 233 -5.21 1.17 15.73
CA LEU A 233 -6.54 0.79 15.22
C LEU A 233 -7.66 1.36 16.11
N ALA A 234 -8.80 1.63 15.49
CA ALA A 234 -9.99 2.17 16.13
C ALA A 234 -11.25 1.63 15.44
N GLY A 235 -12.35 1.51 16.19
CA GLY A 235 -13.66 1.25 15.57
C GLY A 235 -14.23 2.47 14.85
N TYR A 236 -13.71 3.67 15.14
CA TYR A 236 -14.16 4.90 14.51
C TYR A 236 -13.50 5.13 13.14
N MET A 237 -14.30 5.07 12.09
CA MET A 237 -13.87 5.25 10.69
C MET A 237 -14.08 6.67 10.16
N GLY A 238 -14.42 7.63 11.03
CA GLY A 238 -14.84 8.96 10.56
C GLY A 238 -13.72 9.81 9.95
N VAL A 239 -12.44 9.49 10.15
CA VAL A 239 -11.33 10.25 9.56
C VAL A 239 -10.67 9.49 8.41
N ASN A 240 -10.41 8.21 8.61
CA ASN A 240 -9.79 7.29 7.67
C ASN A 240 -10.32 5.90 7.97
N TYR A 241 -10.10 4.98 7.04
CA TYR A 241 -10.50 3.60 7.21
C TYR A 241 -9.60 2.64 6.45
N MET A 242 -9.63 1.40 6.91
CA MET A 242 -9.07 0.24 6.24
C MET A 242 -10.15 -0.83 6.18
N LEU A 243 -10.31 -1.42 5.00
CA LEU A 243 -11.19 -2.54 4.73
C LEU A 243 -10.34 -3.77 4.43
N MET A 244 -10.76 -4.92 4.94
CA MET A 244 -10.33 -6.21 4.41
C MET A 244 -11.46 -6.78 3.58
N THR A 245 -11.13 -7.24 2.38
CA THR A 245 -12.05 -7.91 1.48
C THR A 245 -11.64 -9.37 1.29
N HIS A 246 -12.60 -10.22 0.98
CA HIS A 246 -12.38 -11.60 0.61
C HIS A 246 -13.11 -11.87 -0.71
N LYS A 247 -12.42 -12.54 -1.63
CA LYS A 247 -13.01 -13.00 -2.89
C LYS A 247 -13.39 -14.45 -2.72
N PRO A 248 -14.69 -14.82 -2.64
CA PRO A 248 -15.08 -16.21 -2.47
C PRO A 248 -14.52 -17.11 -3.57
N GLY A 249 -14.15 -18.34 -3.21
CA GLY A 249 -13.78 -19.36 -4.18
C GLY A 249 -14.96 -19.75 -5.07
N PRO A 250 -14.71 -20.40 -6.23
CA PRO A 250 -15.79 -20.99 -7.02
C PRO A 250 -16.58 -21.95 -6.14
N ARG A 251 -17.91 -21.80 -6.12
CA ARG A 251 -18.77 -22.78 -5.47
C ARG A 251 -18.62 -24.08 -6.24
N LEU A 252 -18.05 -25.10 -5.61
CA LEU A 252 -18.11 -26.46 -6.13
C LEU A 252 -19.59 -26.86 -6.13
N SER A 253 -20.17 -26.96 -7.32
CA SER A 253 -21.52 -27.49 -7.55
C SER A 253 -21.55 -29.00 -7.39
#